data_AF-A0A6J4BZU6-F1
#
_entry.id   AF-A0A6J4BZU6-F1
#
_cell.length_a   1.000
_cell.length_b   1.000
_cell.length_c   1.000
_cell.angle_alpha   90.00
_cell.angle_beta   90.00
_cell.angle_gamma   90.00
#
_symmetry.space_group_name_H-M   'P 1'
#
loop_
_entity.id
_entity.type
_entity.pdbx_description
1 polymer ?
#
loop_
_entity_poly.entity_id
_entity_poly.type
_entity_poly.pdbx_seq_one_letter_code
_entity_poly.pdbx_strand_id
1 'polypeptide(L)'
;MRWARQRFIVLCTAAIFSVSAHAQPSVASKHIVRTQDDLPRFTYPVAGTASSLLAADDARFNAFAARVAADIEATLTSYEIVDPATKRGLLMTLQSVAVLQGDESRVLALAAQIDEVEGKPADRLLSSMRLKALVAAHRQTGQTSGERFRKAYASIYGEWLNSLPWAVIGETIKNSKVTAIRQTRPIIAGSVATFIEPAVARTGHLSGDLAARLIYSRVAAKVWLPVRAETIAVLKAYIAANRVEKPDIWAVREVTLLSSQRLTPVNVAIWDEGSDLSLFPGQVFDDPHPDPRFDRHGLAFDIDFNPAHGELIPLTPEQALAYPIRLHDIQGESDAEQGIDSPAADAVFEKIASLRADEVAGTIEELNFFGGYYAHGTHVAGIAARGNPAIRLAVARQNWDWHTVPAVPTEARIRRQASAYATFVQWFRDRKMRVVNMSWGQGPAAYEAALEANGAGKDANDRKSIARQLFAIDRAGLLEALQGAPEVLFVAAAGNSNDDAGFNEDIPSSFELPNLITVGAVDQAGDATSFTSYGRTVRIYANGYQVSSVVPGGTRLRLSGTSMAAPAVVNLAAKILAVEPKLTPPETIRRIIDGATPIGDAKLPTMNQRQSLHAGMK
;
A
#
# COMPACT_ATOMS: atom_id res chain seq x y z
N MET A 1 -32.47 -27.10 78.95
CA MET A 1 -32.01 -25.97 78.12
C MET A 1 -30.50 -26.03 78.04
N ARG A 2 -29.99 -27.06 77.36
CA ARG A 2 -29.34 -27.00 76.03
C ARG A 2 -28.20 -25.99 75.94
N TRP A 3 -26.94 -26.39 75.86
CA TRP A 3 -26.22 -27.63 76.21
C TRP A 3 -24.75 -27.23 76.36
N ALA A 4 -24.08 -27.85 77.32
CA ALA A 4 -22.76 -27.49 77.80
C ALA A 4 -21.63 -27.89 76.85
N ARG A 5 -20.52 -27.15 76.99
CA ARG A 5 -19.17 -27.45 76.53
C ARG A 5 -18.76 -28.89 76.90
N GLN A 6 -17.97 -29.55 76.06
CA GLN A 6 -16.61 -29.98 76.41
C GLN A 6 -15.89 -30.63 75.23
N ARG A 7 -14.56 -30.48 75.26
CA ARG A 7 -13.56 -30.91 74.29
C ARG A 7 -13.45 -32.45 74.24
N PHE A 8 -13.14 -32.99 73.07
CA PHE A 8 -12.40 -34.24 72.94
C PHE A 8 -11.30 -34.11 71.90
N ILE A 9 -10.10 -34.50 72.32
CA ILE A 9 -8.93 -34.77 71.49
C ILE A 9 -9.14 -36.13 70.84
N VAL A 10 -8.95 -36.22 69.52
CA VAL A 10 -8.66 -37.49 68.84
C VAL A 10 -7.47 -37.26 67.94
N LEU A 11 -6.34 -37.87 68.32
CA LEU A 11 -5.19 -38.13 67.48
C LEU A 11 -5.54 -39.35 66.61
N CYS A 12 -5.59 -39.18 65.29
CA CYS A 12 -5.47 -40.29 64.35
C CYS A 12 -4.42 -39.93 63.30
N THR A 13 -3.41 -40.77 63.26
CA THR A 13 -2.19 -40.71 62.47
C THR A 13 -2.43 -40.99 60.98
N ALA A 14 -1.66 -40.24 60.18
CA ALA A 14 -1.54 -40.20 58.74
C ALA A 14 -1.57 -41.55 57.98
N ALA A 15 -2.29 -41.54 56.85
CA ALA A 15 -1.96 -42.32 55.66
C ALA A 15 -1.61 -41.34 54.53
N ILE A 16 -0.38 -41.45 54.04
CA ILE A 16 0.19 -40.65 52.96
C ILE A 16 -0.36 -41.18 51.64
N PHE A 17 -1.14 -40.37 50.92
CA PHE A 17 -1.35 -40.54 49.49
C PHE A 17 -0.54 -39.45 48.77
N SER A 18 0.52 -39.87 48.10
CA SER A 18 1.31 -39.09 47.17
C SER A 18 0.47 -38.75 45.94
N VAL A 19 -0.03 -37.52 45.89
CA VAL A 19 -0.56 -36.94 44.66
C VAL A 19 0.63 -36.42 43.87
N SER A 20 1.03 -37.15 42.84
CA SER A 20 1.97 -36.67 41.83
C SER A 20 1.34 -35.46 41.12
N ALA A 21 1.70 -34.26 41.58
CA ALA A 21 1.40 -33.02 40.89
C ALA A 21 2.10 -33.08 39.52
N HIS A 22 1.33 -33.37 38.47
CA HIS A 22 1.77 -33.13 37.11
C HIS A 22 1.92 -31.62 36.97
N ALA A 23 3.17 -31.15 37.04
CA ALA A 23 3.50 -29.78 36.67
C ALA A 23 3.01 -29.58 35.24
N GLN A 24 1.97 -28.75 35.06
CA GLN A 24 1.67 -28.22 33.74
C GLN A 24 2.93 -27.52 33.24
N PRO A 25 3.42 -27.81 32.03
CA PRO A 25 4.56 -27.09 31.49
C PRO A 25 4.20 -25.61 31.47
N SER A 26 5.03 -24.78 32.11
CA SER A 26 4.91 -23.33 32.01
C SER A 26 5.04 -22.98 30.53
N VAL A 27 3.94 -22.57 29.89
CA VAL A 27 4.00 -22.02 28.54
C VAL A 27 4.87 -20.77 28.65
N ALA A 28 6.07 -20.82 28.09
CA ALA A 28 6.93 -19.64 28.01
C ALA A 28 6.12 -18.51 27.36
N SER A 29 6.06 -17.34 28.02
CA SER A 29 5.35 -16.19 27.49
C SER A 29 5.95 -15.81 26.13
N LYS A 30 5.11 -15.73 25.09
CA LYS A 30 5.55 -15.33 23.74
C LYS A 30 6.14 -13.93 23.75
N HIS A 31 7.09 -13.67 22.84
CA HIS A 31 7.61 -12.33 22.60
C HIS A 31 6.57 -11.50 21.85
N ILE A 32 6.16 -10.36 22.40
CA ILE A 32 5.16 -9.48 21.76
C ILE A 32 5.84 -8.66 20.67
N VAL A 33 5.35 -8.80 19.43
CA VAL A 33 5.77 -8.01 18.27
C VAL A 33 4.90 -6.76 18.20
N ARG A 34 5.48 -5.59 18.45
CA ARG A 34 4.80 -4.28 18.41
C ARG A 34 5.10 -3.49 17.14
N THR A 35 6.24 -3.76 16.51
CA THR A 35 6.58 -3.23 15.19
C THR A 35 7.14 -4.33 14.30
N GLN A 36 7.23 -4.08 12.99
CA GLN A 36 7.85 -5.01 12.04
C GLN A 36 9.32 -5.33 12.39
N ASP A 37 9.98 -4.43 13.13
CA ASP A 37 11.36 -4.60 13.59
C ASP A 37 11.48 -5.65 14.71
N ASP A 38 10.42 -5.96 15.45
CA ASP A 38 10.50 -7.01 16.49
C ASP A 38 10.57 -8.43 15.91
N LEU A 39 10.30 -8.59 14.60
CA LEU A 39 10.35 -9.89 13.92
C LEU A 39 11.79 -10.36 13.70
N PRO A 40 12.05 -11.68 13.82
CA PRO A 40 13.33 -12.26 13.45
C PRO A 40 13.59 -12.09 11.94
N ARG A 41 14.87 -11.97 11.57
CA ARG A 41 15.30 -11.97 10.17
C ARG A 41 15.95 -13.31 9.83
N PHE A 42 15.51 -13.89 8.72
CA PHE A 42 16.03 -15.16 8.21
C PHE A 42 16.70 -14.96 6.86
N THR A 43 17.68 -15.82 6.58
CA THR A 43 18.46 -15.83 5.34
C THR A 43 18.48 -17.24 4.77
N TYR A 44 18.17 -17.38 3.48
CA TYR A 44 18.06 -18.67 2.81
C TYR A 44 19.11 -18.78 1.70
N PRO A 45 20.05 -19.73 1.77
CA PRO A 45 20.99 -19.98 0.68
C PRO A 45 20.28 -20.50 -0.57
N VAL A 46 20.69 -19.97 -1.72
CA VAL A 46 20.23 -20.40 -3.04
C VAL A 46 21.41 -20.97 -3.81
N ALA A 47 21.39 -22.28 -4.06
CA ALA A 47 22.38 -22.90 -4.93
C ALA A 47 22.07 -22.56 -6.39
N GLY A 48 22.92 -21.75 -7.02
CA GLY A 48 22.72 -21.26 -8.40
C GLY A 48 21.98 -19.92 -8.41
N THR A 49 20.94 -19.83 -9.24
CA THR A 49 20.17 -18.59 -9.47
C THR A 49 18.75 -18.72 -8.93
N ALA A 50 18.09 -17.60 -8.61
CA ALA A 50 16.68 -17.61 -8.23
C ALA A 50 15.81 -18.19 -9.35
N SER A 51 16.16 -17.87 -10.60
CA SER A 51 15.48 -18.35 -11.80
C SER A 51 15.65 -19.88 -11.99
N SER A 52 16.84 -20.42 -11.74
CA SER A 52 17.04 -21.88 -11.81
C SER A 52 16.35 -22.62 -10.66
N LEU A 53 16.29 -22.03 -9.47
CA LEU A 53 15.51 -22.59 -8.37
C LEU A 53 14.01 -22.57 -8.70
N LEU A 54 13.49 -21.45 -9.23
CA LEU A 54 12.10 -21.36 -9.73
C LEU A 54 11.78 -22.43 -10.76
N ALA A 55 12.74 -22.83 -11.61
CA ALA A 55 12.57 -23.84 -12.66
C ALA A 55 12.88 -25.27 -12.19
N ALA A 56 13.39 -25.45 -10.97
CA ALA A 56 13.83 -26.75 -10.47
C ALA A 56 12.68 -27.77 -10.37
N ASP A 57 13.03 -29.05 -10.21
CA ASP A 57 12.07 -30.09 -9.84
C ASP A 57 11.41 -29.81 -8.48
N ASP A 58 10.27 -30.46 -8.24
CA ASP A 58 9.46 -30.21 -7.05
C ASP A 58 10.18 -30.62 -5.75
N ALA A 59 11.03 -31.64 -5.77
CA ALA A 59 11.77 -32.06 -4.59
C ALA A 59 12.77 -30.98 -4.14
N ARG A 60 13.54 -30.44 -5.09
CA ARG A 60 14.50 -29.37 -4.81
C ARG A 60 13.82 -28.07 -4.36
N PHE A 61 12.73 -27.67 -5.01
CA PHE A 61 12.01 -26.46 -4.61
C PHE A 61 11.32 -26.64 -3.25
N ASN A 62 10.67 -27.78 -3.02
CA ASN A 62 9.96 -28.04 -1.77
C ASN A 62 10.93 -28.14 -0.57
N ALA A 63 12.16 -28.60 -0.78
CA ALA A 63 13.20 -28.54 0.25
C ALA A 63 13.57 -27.10 0.65
N PHE A 64 13.64 -26.17 -0.32
CA PHE A 64 13.81 -24.75 -0.03
C PHE A 64 12.59 -24.18 0.72
N ALA A 65 11.39 -24.42 0.20
CA ALA A 65 10.14 -23.92 0.76
C ALA A 65 9.87 -24.45 2.19
N ALA A 66 10.25 -25.69 2.48
CA ALA A 66 10.11 -26.28 3.81
C ALA A 66 10.97 -25.59 4.87
N ARG A 67 12.17 -25.10 4.52
CA ARG A 67 13.00 -24.32 5.45
C ARG A 67 12.34 -22.99 5.80
N VAL A 68 11.80 -22.30 4.78
CA VAL A 68 11.05 -21.05 4.98
C VAL A 68 9.83 -21.30 5.88
N ALA A 69 9.08 -22.38 5.62
CA ALA A 69 7.93 -22.74 6.45
C ALA A 69 8.30 -23.03 7.91
N ALA A 70 9.40 -23.76 8.15
CA ALA A 70 9.86 -24.07 9.51
C ALA A 70 10.19 -22.80 10.32
N ASP A 71 10.86 -21.82 9.70
CA ASP A 71 11.18 -20.55 10.37
C ASP A 71 9.93 -19.71 10.66
N ILE A 72 8.95 -19.71 9.74
CA ILE A 72 7.67 -19.03 9.95
C ILE A 72 6.87 -19.71 11.08
N GLU A 73 6.82 -21.04 11.11
CA GLU A 73 6.19 -21.80 12.20
C GLU A 73 6.85 -21.52 13.55
N ALA A 74 8.19 -21.50 13.60
CA ALA A 74 8.94 -21.14 14.79
C ALA A 74 8.64 -19.71 15.24
N THR A 75 8.48 -18.78 14.28
CA THR A 75 8.09 -17.39 14.55
C THR A 75 6.68 -17.32 15.14
N LEU A 76 5.68 -17.94 14.51
CA LEU A 76 4.29 -17.95 15.01
C LEU A 76 4.16 -18.66 16.38
N THR A 77 5.06 -19.59 16.68
CA THR A 77 5.14 -20.27 17.97
C THR A 77 5.74 -19.36 19.04
N SER A 78 6.86 -18.69 18.74
CA SER A 78 7.65 -17.95 19.72
C SER A 78 7.17 -16.50 19.92
N TYR A 79 6.44 -15.95 18.95
CA TYR A 79 6.03 -14.56 18.92
C TYR A 79 4.51 -14.40 18.93
N GLU A 80 4.02 -13.42 19.68
CA GLU A 80 2.67 -12.90 19.61
C GLU A 80 2.67 -11.71 18.64
N ILE A 81 2.19 -11.96 17.42
CA ILE A 81 2.09 -10.95 16.36
C ILE A 81 0.74 -10.26 16.48
N VAL A 82 0.76 -9.03 17.01
CA VAL A 82 -0.45 -8.24 17.25
C VAL A 82 -1.05 -7.69 15.96
N ASP A 83 -0.22 -7.41 14.95
CA ASP A 83 -0.64 -6.88 13.67
C ASP A 83 -1.25 -7.98 12.78
N PRO A 84 -2.54 -7.87 12.42
CA PRO A 84 -3.22 -8.89 11.62
C PRO A 84 -2.63 -9.02 10.22
N ALA A 85 -2.18 -7.93 9.59
CA ALA A 85 -1.64 -7.96 8.22
C ALA A 85 -0.34 -8.78 8.13
N THR A 86 0.57 -8.55 9.07
CA THR A 86 1.82 -9.30 9.22
C THR A 86 1.55 -10.77 9.48
N LYS A 87 0.66 -11.09 10.44
CA LYS A 87 0.29 -12.47 10.77
C LYS A 87 -0.33 -13.17 9.56
N ARG A 88 -1.20 -12.48 8.82
CA ARG A 88 -1.80 -12.96 7.58
C ARG A 88 -0.76 -13.26 6.51
N GLY A 89 0.23 -12.39 6.29
CA GLY A 89 1.30 -12.62 5.31
C GLY A 89 2.13 -13.88 5.60
N LEU A 90 2.43 -14.14 6.88
CA LEU A 90 3.10 -15.37 7.31
C LEU A 90 2.24 -16.61 7.05
N LEU A 91 0.95 -16.56 7.41
CA LEU A 91 0.00 -17.65 7.15
C LEU A 91 -0.20 -17.93 5.66
N MET A 92 -0.27 -16.89 4.83
CA MET A 92 -0.37 -17.01 3.36
C MET A 92 0.89 -17.64 2.75
N THR A 93 2.07 -17.35 3.31
CA THR A 93 3.32 -18.01 2.91
C THR A 93 3.28 -19.50 3.25
N LEU A 94 2.88 -19.85 4.49
CA LEU A 94 2.70 -21.25 4.89
C LEU A 94 1.66 -21.98 4.01
N GLN A 95 0.57 -21.31 3.66
CA GLN A 95 -0.47 -21.86 2.81
C GLN A 95 0.08 -22.15 1.41
N SER A 96 0.89 -21.23 0.87
CA SER A 96 1.57 -21.41 -0.41
C SER A 96 2.54 -22.59 -0.40
N VAL A 97 3.27 -22.80 0.70
CA VAL A 97 4.12 -23.99 0.86
C VAL A 97 3.27 -25.26 0.89
N ALA A 98 2.17 -25.29 1.66
CA ALA A 98 1.28 -26.45 1.73
C ALA A 98 0.66 -26.79 0.36
N VAL A 99 0.31 -25.78 -0.44
CA VAL A 99 -0.16 -25.95 -1.82
C VAL A 99 0.89 -26.65 -2.69
N LEU A 100 2.16 -26.21 -2.63
CA LEU A 100 3.25 -26.82 -3.40
C LEU A 100 3.60 -28.25 -2.95
N GLN A 101 3.28 -28.60 -1.70
CA GLN A 101 3.46 -29.93 -1.14
C GLN A 101 2.26 -30.86 -1.39
N GLY A 102 1.14 -30.33 -1.91
CA GLY A 102 -0.09 -31.09 -2.11
C GLY A 102 -0.83 -31.44 -0.82
N ASP A 103 -0.55 -30.76 0.29
CA ASP A 103 -1.19 -31.02 1.59
C ASP A 103 -2.51 -30.23 1.70
N GLU A 104 -3.57 -30.79 1.11
CA GLU A 104 -4.89 -30.14 1.09
C GLU A 104 -5.46 -29.87 2.48
N SER A 105 -5.23 -30.78 3.43
CA SER A 105 -5.74 -30.64 4.80
C SER A 105 -5.11 -29.42 5.46
N ARG A 106 -3.81 -29.25 5.29
CA ARG A 106 -3.09 -28.07 5.78
C ARG A 106 -3.46 -26.79 5.04
N VAL A 107 -3.70 -26.84 3.73
CA VAL A 107 -4.21 -25.69 2.96
C VAL A 107 -5.53 -25.18 3.53
N LEU A 108 -6.48 -26.08 3.81
CA LEU A 108 -7.78 -25.72 4.37
C LEU A 108 -7.68 -25.23 5.83
N ALA A 109 -6.80 -25.83 6.64
CA ALA A 109 -6.57 -25.39 8.02
C ALA A 109 -5.95 -23.98 8.09
N LEU A 110 -4.97 -23.69 7.22
CA LEU A 110 -4.37 -22.36 7.12
C LEU A 110 -5.34 -21.34 6.53
N ALA A 111 -6.22 -21.76 5.61
CA ALA A 111 -7.26 -20.90 5.09
C ALA A 111 -8.20 -20.39 6.19
N ALA A 112 -8.63 -21.26 7.10
CA ALA A 112 -9.46 -20.86 8.23
C ALA A 112 -8.76 -19.84 9.14
N GLN A 113 -7.47 -20.05 9.43
CA GLN A 113 -6.67 -19.09 10.22
C GLN A 113 -6.49 -17.74 9.52
N ILE A 114 -6.34 -17.72 8.20
CA ILE A 114 -6.27 -16.48 7.40
C ILE A 114 -7.61 -15.74 7.48
N ASP A 115 -8.73 -16.44 7.30
CA ASP A 115 -10.06 -15.84 7.34
C ASP A 115 -10.37 -15.24 8.74
N GLU A 116 -9.85 -15.84 9.82
CA GLU A 116 -9.99 -15.35 11.21
C GLU A 116 -9.23 -14.04 11.48
N VAL A 117 -8.05 -13.85 10.87
CA VAL A 117 -7.25 -12.63 11.06
C VAL A 117 -7.62 -11.52 10.08
N GLU A 118 -8.43 -11.84 9.07
CA GLU A 118 -8.83 -10.86 8.06
C GLU A 118 -9.86 -9.87 8.60
N GLY A 119 -9.52 -8.58 8.56
CA GLY A 119 -10.34 -7.51 9.07
C GLY A 119 -11.32 -6.94 8.04
N LYS A 120 -10.97 -7.00 6.74
CA LYS A 120 -11.78 -6.42 5.68
C LYS A 120 -12.86 -7.41 5.23
N PRO A 121 -14.15 -7.01 5.15
CA PRO A 121 -15.24 -7.91 4.78
C PRO A 121 -15.04 -8.61 3.44
N ALA A 122 -14.56 -7.88 2.41
CA ALA A 122 -14.31 -8.44 1.09
C ALA A 122 -13.19 -9.50 1.13
N ASP A 123 -12.08 -9.17 1.77
CA ASP A 123 -10.91 -10.06 1.86
C ASP A 123 -11.24 -11.31 2.68
N ARG A 124 -12.08 -11.21 3.73
CA ARG A 124 -12.51 -12.36 4.52
C ARG A 124 -13.31 -13.37 3.68
N LEU A 125 -14.07 -12.89 2.70
CA LEU A 125 -14.84 -13.75 1.80
C LEU A 125 -13.96 -14.36 0.69
N LEU A 126 -12.89 -13.67 0.29
CA LEU A 126 -12.15 -14.00 -0.93
C LEU A 126 -10.76 -14.63 -0.73
N SER A 127 -10.05 -14.30 0.36
CA SER A 127 -8.60 -14.56 0.52
C SER A 127 -8.19 -16.00 0.22
N SER A 128 -8.97 -16.98 0.68
CA SER A 128 -8.69 -18.40 0.45
C SER A 128 -9.64 -19.08 -0.54
N MET A 129 -10.61 -18.36 -1.10
CA MET A 129 -11.71 -18.92 -1.88
C MET A 129 -11.22 -19.67 -3.12
N ARG A 130 -10.29 -19.07 -3.89
CA ARG A 130 -9.77 -19.66 -5.12
C ARG A 130 -8.97 -20.95 -4.85
N LEU A 131 -8.23 -20.99 -3.74
CA LEU A 131 -7.51 -22.20 -3.30
C LEU A 131 -8.49 -23.29 -2.85
N LYS A 132 -9.51 -22.93 -2.07
CA LYS A 132 -10.58 -23.86 -1.66
C LYS A 132 -11.28 -24.46 -2.88
N ALA A 133 -11.49 -23.68 -3.95
CA ALA A 133 -12.10 -24.17 -5.20
C ALA A 133 -11.20 -25.17 -5.94
N LEU A 134 -9.88 -24.96 -5.96
CA LEU A 134 -8.93 -25.94 -6.51
C LEU A 134 -8.95 -27.26 -5.75
N VAL A 135 -8.94 -27.22 -4.41
CA VAL A 135 -9.04 -28.42 -3.56
C VAL A 135 -10.36 -29.15 -3.81
N ALA A 136 -11.47 -28.43 -3.88
CA ALA A 136 -12.77 -29.02 -4.17
C ALA A 136 -12.81 -29.68 -5.56
N ALA A 137 -12.24 -29.03 -6.58
CA ALA A 137 -12.13 -29.59 -7.93
C ALA A 137 -11.24 -30.84 -7.98
N HIS A 138 -10.14 -30.86 -7.21
CA HIS A 138 -9.29 -32.03 -7.12
C HIS A 138 -10.05 -33.20 -6.49
N ARG A 139 -10.72 -32.98 -5.35
CA ARG A 139 -11.54 -34.00 -4.68
C ARG A 139 -12.68 -34.52 -5.55
N GLN A 140 -13.33 -33.66 -6.34
CA GLN A 140 -14.41 -34.05 -7.24
C GLN A 140 -13.93 -34.90 -8.42
N THR A 141 -12.73 -34.62 -8.93
CA THR A 141 -12.26 -35.20 -10.21
C THR A 141 -11.20 -36.28 -10.04
N GLY A 142 -10.53 -36.34 -8.89
CA GLY A 142 -9.33 -37.15 -8.67
C GLY A 142 -8.13 -36.69 -9.49
N GLN A 143 -8.17 -35.49 -10.07
CA GLN A 143 -7.14 -34.92 -10.93
C GLN A 143 -6.73 -33.53 -10.42
N THR A 144 -5.46 -33.17 -10.56
CA THR A 144 -4.94 -31.83 -10.23
C THR A 144 -4.68 -30.96 -11.46
N SER A 145 -4.96 -31.50 -12.65
CA SER A 145 -4.73 -30.85 -13.95
C SER A 145 -5.61 -31.48 -15.03
N GLY A 146 -5.55 -30.95 -16.24
CA GLY A 146 -6.35 -31.43 -17.37
C GLY A 146 -7.71 -30.75 -17.47
N GLU A 147 -8.43 -31.05 -18.55
CA GLU A 147 -9.69 -30.38 -18.89
C GLU A 147 -10.80 -30.63 -17.86
N ARG A 148 -10.92 -31.87 -17.36
CA ARG A 148 -11.94 -32.23 -16.37
C ARG A 148 -11.74 -31.44 -15.06
N PHE A 149 -10.51 -31.37 -14.57
CA PHE A 149 -10.16 -30.56 -13.40
C PHE A 149 -10.45 -29.07 -13.63
N ARG A 150 -9.98 -28.50 -14.75
CA ARG A 150 -10.20 -27.07 -15.06
C ARG A 150 -11.68 -26.70 -15.14
N LYS A 151 -12.51 -27.55 -15.76
CA LYS A 151 -13.97 -27.35 -15.81
C LYS A 151 -14.61 -27.43 -14.43
N ALA A 152 -14.22 -28.40 -13.61
CA ALA A 152 -14.72 -28.52 -12.24
C ALA A 152 -14.34 -27.29 -11.40
N TYR A 153 -13.08 -26.84 -11.47
CA TYR A 153 -12.61 -25.62 -10.82
C TYR A 153 -13.42 -24.40 -11.26
N ALA A 154 -13.61 -24.21 -12.56
CA ALA A 154 -14.37 -23.07 -13.10
C ALA A 154 -15.82 -23.06 -12.60
N SER A 155 -16.48 -24.22 -12.60
CA SER A 155 -17.85 -24.37 -12.10
C SER A 155 -17.95 -24.02 -10.63
N ILE A 156 -17.13 -24.66 -9.78
CA ILE A 156 -17.14 -24.46 -8.32
C ILE A 156 -16.81 -23.01 -7.98
N TYR A 157 -15.76 -22.45 -8.58
CA TYR A 157 -15.35 -21.08 -8.30
C TYR A 157 -16.43 -20.08 -8.73
N GLY A 158 -17.04 -20.29 -9.90
CA GLY A 158 -18.14 -19.45 -10.39
C GLY A 158 -19.39 -19.54 -9.51
N GLU A 159 -19.81 -20.74 -9.12
CA GLU A 159 -20.96 -20.96 -8.23
C GLU A 159 -20.76 -20.27 -6.89
N TRP A 160 -19.60 -20.45 -6.25
CA TRP A 160 -19.29 -19.79 -5.00
C TRP A 160 -19.24 -18.28 -5.17
N LEU A 161 -18.66 -17.77 -6.25
CA LEU A 161 -18.55 -16.33 -6.48
C LEU A 161 -19.93 -15.69 -6.68
N ASN A 162 -20.81 -16.34 -7.43
CA ASN A 162 -22.20 -15.91 -7.63
C ASN A 162 -23.02 -15.87 -6.34
N SER A 163 -22.59 -16.53 -5.27
CA SER A 163 -23.24 -16.47 -3.95
C SER A 163 -22.84 -15.27 -3.09
N LEU A 164 -21.81 -14.53 -3.50
CA LEU A 164 -21.25 -13.43 -2.72
C LEU A 164 -21.84 -12.06 -3.13
N PRO A 165 -21.93 -11.10 -2.20
CA PRO A 165 -22.53 -9.81 -2.48
C PRO A 165 -21.59 -8.89 -3.28
N TRP A 166 -21.97 -8.57 -4.53
CA TRP A 166 -21.21 -7.63 -5.40
C TRP A 166 -20.86 -6.30 -4.72
N ALA A 167 -21.79 -5.74 -3.95
CA ALA A 167 -21.59 -4.47 -3.25
C ALA A 167 -20.34 -4.49 -2.34
N VAL A 168 -20.03 -5.65 -1.77
CA VAL A 168 -18.87 -5.85 -0.87
C VAL A 168 -17.62 -6.22 -1.66
N ILE A 169 -17.72 -7.14 -2.62
CA ILE A 169 -16.54 -7.77 -3.23
C ILE A 169 -16.14 -7.25 -4.61
N GLY A 170 -16.94 -6.37 -5.22
CA GLY A 170 -16.80 -5.98 -6.63
C GLY A 170 -15.43 -5.37 -6.98
N GLU A 171 -14.88 -4.52 -6.12
CA GLU A 171 -13.53 -3.94 -6.29
C GLU A 171 -12.45 -5.05 -6.30
N THR A 172 -12.43 -5.89 -5.27
CA THR A 172 -11.43 -6.96 -5.13
C THR A 172 -11.49 -7.96 -6.30
N ILE A 173 -12.68 -8.24 -6.84
CA ILE A 173 -12.85 -9.11 -8.03
C ILE A 173 -12.31 -8.45 -9.30
N LYS A 174 -12.54 -7.14 -9.50
CA LYS A 174 -11.94 -6.40 -10.63
C LYS A 174 -10.42 -6.43 -10.56
N ASN A 175 -9.85 -6.16 -9.39
CA ASN A 175 -8.39 -6.24 -9.18
C ASN A 175 -7.87 -7.67 -9.42
N SER A 176 -8.59 -8.68 -8.93
CA SER A 176 -8.26 -10.10 -9.15
C SER A 176 -8.27 -10.48 -10.64
N LYS A 177 -9.16 -9.89 -11.46
CA LYS A 177 -9.18 -10.07 -12.93
C LYS A 177 -7.87 -9.56 -13.52
N VAL A 178 -7.49 -8.33 -13.18
CA VAL A 178 -6.24 -7.72 -13.67
C VAL A 178 -5.03 -8.55 -13.27
N THR A 179 -4.95 -8.99 -12.01
CA THR A 179 -3.88 -9.89 -11.54
C THR A 179 -3.82 -11.18 -12.36
N ALA A 180 -4.97 -11.85 -12.59
CA ALA A 180 -5.00 -13.08 -13.37
C ALA A 180 -4.55 -12.87 -14.83
N ILE A 181 -4.87 -11.71 -15.42
CA ILE A 181 -4.41 -11.35 -16.76
C ILE A 181 -2.89 -11.16 -16.78
N ARG A 182 -2.29 -10.51 -15.78
CA ARG A 182 -0.83 -10.32 -15.68
C ARG A 182 -0.04 -11.61 -15.41
N GLN A 183 -0.69 -12.69 -14.95
CA GLN A 183 -0.03 -13.97 -14.64
C GLN A 183 0.38 -14.76 -15.89
N THR A 184 1.33 -14.27 -16.66
CA THR A 184 1.91 -14.99 -17.82
C THR A 184 3.27 -15.59 -17.47
N ARG A 185 3.75 -16.58 -18.25
CA ARG A 185 5.09 -17.16 -18.04
C ARG A 185 6.20 -16.10 -18.10
N PRO A 186 6.23 -15.20 -19.10
CA PRO A 186 7.25 -14.17 -19.17
C PRO A 186 7.21 -13.21 -17.99
N ILE A 187 6.02 -12.79 -17.53
CA ILE A 187 5.90 -11.90 -16.36
C ILE A 187 6.38 -12.58 -15.08
N ILE A 188 6.03 -13.85 -14.86
CA ILE A 188 6.50 -14.58 -13.67
C ILE A 188 8.03 -14.73 -13.68
N ALA A 189 8.59 -15.19 -14.81
CA ALA A 189 10.04 -15.36 -14.95
C ALA A 189 10.80 -14.03 -14.88
N GLY A 190 10.32 -13.03 -15.63
CA GLY A 190 10.85 -11.67 -15.62
C GLY A 190 10.81 -11.05 -14.23
N SER A 191 9.70 -11.19 -13.50
CA SER A 191 9.60 -10.68 -12.12
C SER A 191 10.65 -11.30 -11.18
N VAL A 192 10.95 -12.60 -11.32
CA VAL A 192 12.01 -13.23 -10.52
C VAL A 192 13.39 -12.73 -10.94
N ALA A 193 13.65 -12.62 -12.24
CA ALA A 193 14.90 -12.08 -12.77
C ALA A 193 15.14 -10.62 -12.35
N THR A 194 14.07 -9.82 -12.30
CA THR A 194 14.09 -8.39 -12.00
C THR A 194 14.21 -8.13 -10.50
N PHE A 195 13.39 -8.79 -9.68
CA PHE A 195 13.24 -8.39 -8.26
C PHE A 195 13.86 -9.35 -7.24
N ILE A 196 14.27 -10.57 -7.64
CA ILE A 196 14.79 -11.58 -6.71
C ILE A 196 16.24 -11.95 -7.06
N GLU A 197 16.51 -12.18 -8.34
CA GLU A 197 17.83 -12.57 -8.84
C GLU A 197 18.96 -11.62 -8.41
N PRO A 198 18.80 -10.28 -8.40
CA PRO A 198 19.89 -9.38 -8.04
C PRO A 198 20.42 -9.60 -6.61
N ALA A 199 19.58 -10.04 -5.68
CA ALA A 199 20.00 -10.38 -4.31
C ALA A 199 20.82 -11.67 -4.28
N VAL A 200 20.40 -12.71 -5.00
CA VAL A 200 21.12 -13.98 -5.10
C VAL A 200 22.46 -13.80 -5.81
N ALA A 201 22.49 -13.05 -6.92
CA ALA A 201 23.69 -12.80 -7.69
C ALA A 201 24.79 -12.11 -6.88
N ARG A 202 24.42 -11.25 -5.92
CA ARG A 202 25.37 -10.50 -5.09
C ARG A 202 25.73 -11.20 -3.78
N THR A 203 24.79 -11.93 -3.18
CA THR A 203 24.97 -12.46 -1.81
C THR A 203 24.94 -13.98 -1.73
N GLY A 204 24.43 -14.69 -2.74
CA GLY A 204 24.16 -16.13 -2.69
C GLY A 204 22.94 -16.52 -1.82
N HIS A 205 22.23 -15.54 -1.28
CA HIS A 205 21.15 -15.74 -0.33
C HIS A 205 19.90 -14.89 -0.63
N LEU A 206 18.79 -15.24 0.01
CA LEU A 206 17.53 -14.47 0.03
C LEU A 206 17.10 -14.16 1.46
N SER A 207 16.57 -12.97 1.72
CA SER A 207 15.75 -12.70 2.91
C SER A 207 14.48 -13.56 2.95
N GLY A 208 13.80 -13.57 4.10
CA GLY A 208 12.46 -14.12 4.24
C GLY A 208 11.45 -13.54 3.25
N ASP A 209 11.50 -12.23 3.00
CA ASP A 209 10.55 -11.56 2.10
C ASP A 209 10.75 -11.98 0.64
N LEU A 210 12.01 -11.98 0.17
CA LEU A 210 12.31 -12.46 -1.19
C LEU A 210 12.10 -13.97 -1.33
N ALA A 211 12.33 -14.76 -0.28
CA ALA A 211 12.03 -16.19 -0.27
C ALA A 211 10.51 -16.44 -0.37
N ALA A 212 9.69 -15.71 0.37
CA ALA A 212 8.24 -15.75 0.26
C ALA A 212 7.77 -15.34 -1.16
N ARG A 213 8.36 -14.28 -1.73
CA ARG A 213 8.09 -13.85 -3.10
C ARG A 213 8.44 -14.92 -4.13
N LEU A 214 9.55 -15.64 -3.94
CA LEU A 214 9.93 -16.77 -4.81
C LEU A 214 8.94 -17.94 -4.70
N ILE A 215 8.45 -18.24 -3.49
CA ILE A 215 7.39 -19.23 -3.25
C ILE A 215 6.10 -18.82 -3.97
N TYR A 216 5.66 -17.57 -3.85
CA TYR A 216 4.49 -17.07 -4.56
C TYR A 216 4.65 -17.15 -6.08
N SER A 217 5.83 -16.84 -6.61
CA SER A 217 6.14 -17.01 -8.04
C SER A 217 6.05 -18.47 -8.49
N ARG A 218 6.49 -19.42 -7.66
CA ARG A 218 6.34 -20.86 -7.95
C ARG A 218 4.88 -21.30 -7.93
N VAL A 219 4.08 -20.85 -6.96
CA VAL A 219 2.63 -21.10 -6.94
C VAL A 219 1.97 -20.49 -8.17
N ALA A 220 2.33 -19.26 -8.56
CA ALA A 220 1.82 -18.65 -9.79
C ALA A 220 2.12 -19.51 -11.02
N ALA A 221 3.34 -20.03 -11.16
CA ALA A 221 3.73 -20.86 -12.29
C ALA A 221 3.05 -22.25 -12.29
N LYS A 222 2.96 -22.91 -11.14
CA LYS A 222 2.51 -24.31 -11.02
C LYS A 222 1.00 -24.46 -10.82
N VAL A 223 0.35 -23.47 -10.21
CA VAL A 223 -1.02 -23.58 -9.72
C VAL A 223 -1.94 -22.61 -10.43
N TRP A 224 -1.56 -21.34 -10.51
CA TRP A 224 -2.44 -20.31 -11.09
C TRP A 224 -2.43 -20.27 -12.61
N LEU A 225 -1.24 -20.39 -13.21
CA LEU A 225 -1.09 -20.36 -14.65
C LEU A 225 -1.90 -21.46 -15.37
N PRO A 226 -1.96 -22.72 -14.90
CA PRO A 226 -2.77 -23.77 -15.54
C PRO A 226 -4.28 -23.53 -15.56
N VAL A 227 -4.82 -22.78 -14.60
CA VAL A 227 -6.26 -22.45 -14.50
C VAL A 227 -6.56 -20.98 -14.85
N ARG A 228 -5.58 -20.29 -15.46
CA ARG A 228 -5.65 -18.85 -15.71
C ARG A 228 -6.83 -18.47 -16.61
N ALA A 229 -7.03 -19.19 -17.72
CA ALA A 229 -8.07 -18.88 -18.68
C ALA A 229 -9.46 -19.01 -18.05
N GLU A 230 -9.69 -20.08 -17.29
CA GLU A 230 -10.91 -20.33 -16.54
C GLU A 230 -11.14 -19.27 -15.48
N THR A 231 -10.09 -18.89 -14.75
CA THR A 231 -10.17 -17.84 -13.72
C THR A 231 -10.59 -16.50 -14.33
N ILE A 232 -9.97 -16.10 -15.45
CA ILE A 232 -10.34 -14.87 -16.17
C ILE A 232 -11.80 -14.95 -16.65
N ALA A 233 -12.22 -16.09 -17.22
CA ALA A 233 -13.58 -16.27 -17.70
C ALA A 233 -14.63 -16.17 -16.58
N VAL A 234 -14.40 -16.84 -15.45
CA VAL A 234 -15.27 -16.78 -14.26
C VAL A 234 -15.37 -15.35 -13.73
N LEU A 235 -14.23 -14.66 -13.57
CA LEU A 235 -14.21 -13.29 -13.08
C LEU A 235 -14.91 -12.31 -14.05
N LYS A 236 -14.66 -12.44 -15.36
CA LYS A 236 -15.34 -11.63 -16.39
C LYS A 236 -16.85 -11.85 -16.36
N ALA A 237 -17.30 -13.11 -16.31
CA ALA A 237 -18.72 -13.44 -16.24
C ALA A 237 -19.39 -12.86 -15.00
N TYR A 238 -18.75 -12.98 -13.83
CA TYR A 238 -19.27 -12.41 -12.58
C TYR A 238 -19.33 -10.88 -12.62
N ILE A 239 -18.28 -10.20 -13.11
CA ILE A 239 -18.26 -8.74 -13.26
C ILE A 239 -19.36 -8.28 -14.21
N ALA A 240 -19.54 -8.95 -15.36
CA ALA A 240 -20.56 -8.61 -16.33
C ALA A 240 -21.99 -8.81 -15.78
N ALA A 241 -22.23 -9.89 -15.04
CA ALA A 241 -23.53 -10.21 -14.47
C ALA A 241 -23.94 -9.28 -13.31
N ASN A 242 -22.96 -8.70 -12.60
CA ASN A 242 -23.19 -7.94 -11.38
C ASN A 242 -22.83 -6.45 -11.49
N ARG A 243 -22.53 -5.94 -12.70
CA ARG A 243 -22.14 -4.53 -12.87
C ARG A 243 -23.27 -3.60 -12.43
N VAL A 244 -23.18 -3.15 -11.19
CA VAL A 244 -24.02 -2.09 -10.63
C VAL A 244 -23.18 -0.82 -10.52
N GLU A 245 -23.73 0.28 -11.03
CA GLU A 245 -23.19 1.60 -10.78
C GLU A 245 -23.38 1.92 -9.29
N LYS A 246 -22.26 1.99 -8.55
CA LYS A 246 -22.30 2.42 -7.15
C LYS A 246 -22.74 3.89 -7.10
N PRO A 247 -23.54 4.30 -6.11
CA PRO A 247 -23.95 5.69 -5.96
C PRO A 247 -22.71 6.56 -5.80
N ASP A 248 -22.63 7.66 -6.55
CA ASP A 248 -21.58 8.67 -6.37
C ASP A 248 -21.98 9.64 -5.25
N ILE A 249 -21.45 9.41 -4.06
CA ILE A 249 -21.70 10.30 -2.91
C ILE A 249 -20.94 11.62 -3.04
N TRP A 250 -19.91 11.70 -3.90
CA TRP A 250 -19.02 12.86 -3.99
C TRP A 250 -19.67 13.99 -4.75
N ALA A 251 -20.43 13.70 -5.81
CA ALA A 251 -21.11 14.70 -6.63
C ALA A 251 -21.97 15.69 -5.80
N VAL A 252 -22.62 15.24 -4.73
CA VAL A 252 -23.45 16.09 -3.86
C VAL A 252 -22.66 16.74 -2.71
N ARG A 253 -21.50 16.17 -2.35
CA ARG A 253 -20.63 16.62 -1.26
C ARG A 253 -19.61 17.65 -1.70
N GLU A 254 -19.11 17.57 -2.93
CA GLU A 254 -18.15 18.52 -3.50
C GLU A 254 -18.76 19.93 -3.58
N VAL A 255 -17.94 20.94 -3.31
CA VAL A 255 -18.33 22.35 -3.37
C VAL A 255 -17.40 23.09 -4.31
N THR A 256 -17.93 23.88 -5.24
CA THR A 256 -17.13 24.82 -6.04
C THR A 256 -17.27 26.21 -5.46
N LEU A 257 -16.14 26.84 -5.12
CA LEU A 257 -16.12 28.26 -4.74
C LEU A 257 -16.12 29.11 -6.01
N LEU A 258 -16.83 30.24 -5.98
CA LEU A 258 -16.93 31.17 -7.11
C LEU A 258 -15.96 32.33 -6.91
N SER A 259 -15.33 32.79 -7.99
CA SER A 259 -14.44 33.96 -7.96
C SER A 259 -15.13 35.25 -7.55
N SER A 260 -16.47 35.31 -7.64
CA SER A 260 -17.30 36.42 -7.16
C SER A 260 -17.45 36.46 -5.63
N GLN A 261 -17.14 35.36 -4.93
CA GLN A 261 -17.14 35.33 -3.47
C GLN A 261 -15.94 36.10 -2.92
N ARG A 262 -16.06 36.63 -1.70
CA ARG A 262 -14.94 37.21 -0.98
C ARG A 262 -14.03 36.09 -0.45
N LEU A 263 -13.04 35.71 -1.26
CA LEU A 263 -12.09 34.65 -0.94
C LEU A 263 -10.71 35.22 -0.62
N THR A 264 -10.06 34.65 0.38
CA THR A 264 -8.64 34.91 0.67
C THR A 264 -7.79 33.92 -0.12
N PRO A 265 -6.77 34.35 -0.88
CA PRO A 265 -5.85 33.43 -1.52
C PRO A 265 -5.19 32.49 -0.51
N VAL A 266 -5.09 31.20 -0.84
CA VAL A 266 -4.49 30.18 0.03
C VAL A 266 -3.32 29.53 -0.69
N ASN A 267 -2.12 29.75 -0.17
CA ASN A 267 -0.91 29.12 -0.67
C ASN A 267 -0.89 27.64 -0.27
N VAL A 268 -0.72 26.75 -1.24
CA VAL A 268 -0.74 25.30 -1.06
C VAL A 268 0.45 24.69 -1.78
N ALA A 269 1.26 23.90 -1.09
CA ALA A 269 2.35 23.17 -1.73
C ALA A 269 1.95 21.73 -2.04
N ILE A 270 2.29 21.27 -3.24
CA ILE A 270 2.24 19.86 -3.62
C ILE A 270 3.66 19.30 -3.41
N TRP A 271 3.86 18.63 -2.27
CA TRP A 271 5.14 18.00 -1.94
C TRP A 271 5.13 16.56 -2.45
N ASP A 272 5.74 16.37 -3.62
CA ASP A 272 5.50 15.23 -4.51
C ASP A 272 6.61 15.14 -5.59
N GLU A 273 6.49 14.30 -6.61
CA GLU A 273 7.49 14.12 -7.68
C GLU A 273 7.48 15.22 -8.76
N GLY A 274 6.65 16.26 -8.58
CA GLY A 274 6.57 17.44 -9.44
C GLY A 274 5.18 17.68 -10.01
N SER A 275 4.91 18.86 -10.55
CA SER A 275 3.59 19.19 -11.10
C SER A 275 3.70 20.10 -12.32
N ASP A 276 2.95 19.81 -13.37
CA ASP A 276 2.81 20.70 -14.54
C ASP A 276 1.94 21.91 -14.15
N LEU A 277 2.54 23.01 -13.69
CA LEU A 277 1.77 24.18 -13.22
C LEU A 277 1.14 24.97 -14.36
N SER A 278 1.57 24.74 -15.60
CA SER A 278 1.00 25.38 -16.79
C SER A 278 -0.49 25.08 -16.98
N LEU A 279 -0.98 23.98 -16.39
CA LEU A 279 -2.36 23.54 -16.42
C LEU A 279 -3.30 24.29 -15.45
N PHE A 280 -2.75 25.17 -14.58
CA PHE A 280 -3.50 25.85 -13.52
C PHE A 280 -3.42 27.39 -13.60
N PRO A 281 -3.77 28.01 -14.75
CA PRO A 281 -3.64 29.45 -14.93
C PRO A 281 -4.42 30.24 -13.87
N GLY A 282 -3.77 31.23 -13.25
CA GLY A 282 -4.36 32.05 -12.18
C GLY A 282 -4.45 31.38 -10.81
N GLN A 283 -4.03 30.12 -10.69
CA GLN A 283 -4.00 29.34 -9.46
C GLN A 283 -2.57 28.97 -9.02
N VAL A 284 -1.54 29.57 -9.60
CA VAL A 284 -0.13 29.29 -9.29
C VAL A 284 0.39 30.30 -8.25
N PHE A 285 1.17 29.82 -7.30
CA PHE A 285 1.95 30.65 -6.39
C PHE A 285 3.17 31.23 -7.10
N ASP A 286 3.42 32.51 -6.89
CA ASP A 286 4.57 33.22 -7.47
C ASP A 286 5.40 33.80 -6.32
N ASP A 287 6.63 33.30 -6.17
CA ASP A 287 7.57 33.79 -5.17
C ASP A 287 8.13 35.15 -5.65
N PRO A 288 7.87 36.25 -4.92
CA PRO A 288 8.42 37.55 -5.30
C PRO A 288 9.96 37.60 -5.17
N HIS A 289 10.54 36.70 -4.38
CA HIS A 289 11.96 36.68 -4.04
C HIS A 289 12.50 35.24 -4.07
N PRO A 290 12.55 34.60 -5.26
CA PRO A 290 13.02 33.23 -5.35
C PRO A 290 14.51 33.15 -5.00
N ASP A 291 14.89 32.10 -4.29
CA ASP A 291 16.29 31.74 -4.11
C ASP A 291 16.88 31.34 -5.49
N PRO A 292 18.05 31.87 -5.89
CA PRO A 292 18.64 31.59 -7.20
C PRO A 292 18.86 30.11 -7.53
N ARG A 293 18.87 29.22 -6.54
CA ARG A 293 19.01 27.77 -6.70
C ARG A 293 17.72 27.08 -7.14
N PHE A 294 16.59 27.76 -7.09
CA PHE A 294 15.25 27.21 -7.32
C PHE A 294 14.43 28.10 -8.24
N ASP A 295 13.25 27.61 -8.62
CA ASP A 295 12.35 28.34 -9.51
C ASP A 295 11.36 29.20 -8.72
N ARG A 296 10.75 30.16 -9.42
CA ARG A 296 9.80 31.10 -8.82
C ARG A 296 8.52 30.46 -8.26
N HIS A 297 8.19 29.23 -8.67
CA HIS A 297 6.94 28.57 -8.31
C HIS A 297 7.13 27.46 -7.26
N GLY A 298 8.35 27.28 -6.73
CA GLY A 298 8.59 26.23 -5.77
C GLY A 298 10.04 25.81 -5.59
N LEU A 299 10.23 24.77 -4.79
CA LEU A 299 11.52 24.12 -4.59
C LEU A 299 11.56 22.79 -5.34
N ALA A 300 12.74 22.43 -5.81
CA ALA A 300 12.95 21.14 -6.46
C ALA A 300 14.30 20.54 -6.04
N PHE A 301 14.30 19.25 -5.77
CA PHE A 301 15.47 18.48 -5.44
C PHE A 301 15.58 17.25 -6.35
N ASP A 302 16.81 16.88 -6.72
CA ASP A 302 17.07 15.65 -7.46
C ASP A 302 17.01 14.41 -6.54
N ILE A 303 17.27 13.24 -7.13
CA ILE A 303 17.26 11.94 -6.44
C ILE A 303 18.29 11.82 -5.30
N ASP A 304 19.31 12.67 -5.33
CA ASP A 304 20.37 12.74 -4.33
C ASP A 304 20.12 13.84 -3.29
N PHE A 305 18.96 14.51 -3.36
CA PHE A 305 18.57 15.65 -2.54
C PHE A 305 19.50 16.86 -2.70
N ASN A 306 20.03 17.08 -3.91
CA ASN A 306 20.65 18.36 -4.26
C ASN A 306 19.60 19.31 -4.85
N PRO A 307 19.73 20.64 -4.64
CA PRO A 307 18.88 21.62 -5.31
C PRO A 307 18.88 21.43 -6.83
N ALA A 308 17.71 21.54 -7.43
CA ALA A 308 17.48 21.37 -8.85
C ALA A 308 16.46 22.39 -9.36
N HIS A 309 16.36 22.49 -10.68
CA HIS A 309 15.36 23.33 -11.36
C HIS A 309 14.27 22.47 -12.02
N GLY A 310 13.19 23.13 -12.40
CA GLY A 310 12.02 22.59 -13.08
C GLY A 310 10.90 22.19 -12.13
N GLU A 311 9.66 22.41 -12.55
CA GLU A 311 8.46 21.96 -11.85
C GLU A 311 8.25 20.44 -11.99
N LEU A 312 8.73 19.87 -13.11
CA LEU A 312 8.70 18.43 -13.44
C LEU A 312 10.10 17.91 -13.69
N ILE A 313 10.30 16.61 -13.48
CA ILE A 313 11.51 15.92 -13.92
C ILE A 313 11.67 16.11 -15.44
N PRO A 314 12.81 16.62 -15.94
CA PRO A 314 13.01 16.78 -17.37
C PRO A 314 13.04 15.41 -18.05
N LEU A 315 12.26 15.24 -19.11
CA LEU A 315 12.25 14.02 -19.91
C LEU A 315 13.44 14.01 -20.87
N THR A 316 14.04 12.82 -21.08
CA THR A 316 14.92 12.62 -22.23
C THR A 316 14.13 12.74 -23.55
N PRO A 317 14.77 12.99 -24.70
CA PRO A 317 14.08 13.00 -25.99
C PRO A 317 13.26 11.72 -26.25
N GLU A 318 13.79 10.56 -25.86
CA GLU A 318 13.13 9.27 -25.99
C GLU A 318 11.90 9.19 -25.07
N GLN A 319 12.03 9.63 -23.82
CA GLN A 319 10.92 9.66 -22.89
C GLN A 319 9.83 10.65 -23.33
N ALA A 320 10.20 11.80 -23.87
CA ALA A 320 9.24 12.78 -24.40
C ALA A 320 8.43 12.21 -25.58
N LEU A 321 9.07 11.43 -26.46
CA LEU A 321 8.39 10.71 -27.53
C LEU A 321 7.52 9.56 -27.01
N ALA A 322 7.96 8.86 -25.97
CA ALA A 322 7.23 7.74 -25.39
C ALA A 322 6.01 8.18 -24.58
N TYR A 323 6.08 9.32 -23.87
CA TYR A 323 5.07 9.71 -22.88
C TYR A 323 3.63 9.74 -23.45
N PRO A 324 3.33 10.38 -24.60
CA PRO A 324 1.97 10.37 -25.15
C PRO A 324 1.45 8.96 -25.46
N ILE A 325 2.34 8.03 -25.83
CA ILE A 325 2.00 6.62 -26.06
C ILE A 325 1.69 5.94 -24.74
N ARG A 326 2.48 6.21 -23.69
CA ARG A 326 2.30 5.61 -22.36
C ARG A 326 1.09 6.11 -21.60
N LEU A 327 0.55 7.28 -21.94
CA LEU A 327 -0.76 7.70 -21.45
C LEU A 327 -1.88 6.72 -21.80
N HIS A 328 -1.82 6.11 -22.98
CA HIS A 328 -2.78 5.08 -23.37
C HIS A 328 -2.60 3.79 -22.55
N ASP A 329 -1.35 3.43 -22.24
CA ASP A 329 -1.07 2.29 -21.36
C ASP A 329 -1.61 2.54 -19.95
N ILE A 330 -1.37 3.72 -19.39
CA ILE A 330 -1.88 4.12 -18.06
C ILE A 330 -3.42 4.12 -18.06
N GLN A 331 -4.05 4.64 -19.12
CA GLN A 331 -5.51 4.61 -19.25
C GLN A 331 -6.04 3.18 -19.35
N GLY A 332 -5.39 2.31 -20.13
CA GLY A 332 -5.78 0.91 -20.28
C GLY A 332 -5.67 0.12 -18.97
N GLU A 333 -4.61 0.36 -18.20
CA GLU A 333 -4.48 -0.22 -16.85
C GLU A 333 -5.57 0.29 -15.91
N SER A 334 -5.86 1.59 -15.94
CA SER A 334 -6.95 2.17 -15.16
C SER A 334 -8.29 1.54 -15.53
N ASP A 335 -8.66 1.51 -16.82
CA ASP A 335 -9.91 0.91 -17.32
C ASP A 335 -10.08 -0.54 -16.87
N ALA A 336 -9.00 -1.30 -16.98
CA ALA A 336 -8.91 -2.68 -16.54
C ALA A 336 -9.24 -2.85 -15.05
N GLU A 337 -8.68 -2.01 -14.19
CA GLU A 337 -8.97 -1.96 -12.74
C GLU A 337 -10.44 -1.59 -12.47
N GLN A 338 -11.08 -0.83 -13.36
CA GLN A 338 -12.51 -0.50 -13.23
C GLN A 338 -13.43 -1.63 -13.69
N GLY A 339 -12.87 -2.71 -14.24
CA GLY A 339 -13.64 -3.73 -14.90
C GLY A 339 -14.28 -3.24 -16.21
N ILE A 340 -13.77 -2.15 -16.79
CA ILE A 340 -14.16 -1.67 -18.10
C ILE A 340 -13.33 -2.44 -19.13
N ASP A 341 -14.01 -3.16 -20.01
CA ASP A 341 -13.37 -3.75 -21.17
C ASP A 341 -13.36 -2.67 -22.27
N SER A 342 -12.23 -1.95 -22.38
CA SER A 342 -12.00 -0.90 -23.38
C SER A 342 -10.93 -1.31 -24.39
N PRO A 343 -10.88 -0.70 -25.59
CA PRO A 343 -9.76 -0.92 -26.51
C PRO A 343 -8.39 -0.64 -25.88
N ALA A 344 -8.33 0.31 -24.92
CA ALA A 344 -7.10 0.61 -24.21
C ALA A 344 -6.70 -0.51 -23.24
N ALA A 345 -7.66 -1.04 -22.48
CA ALA A 345 -7.42 -2.18 -21.60
C ALA A 345 -6.99 -3.43 -22.41
N ASP A 346 -7.65 -3.71 -23.53
CA ASP A 346 -7.31 -4.82 -24.41
C ASP A 346 -5.89 -4.66 -24.99
N ALA A 347 -5.53 -3.47 -25.48
CA ALA A 347 -4.19 -3.20 -26.01
C ALA A 347 -3.09 -3.38 -24.96
N VAL A 348 -3.30 -2.92 -23.73
CA VAL A 348 -2.36 -3.13 -22.62
C VAL A 348 -2.21 -4.61 -22.29
N PHE A 349 -3.31 -5.35 -22.27
CA PHE A 349 -3.28 -6.78 -21.98
C PHE A 349 -2.61 -7.59 -23.08
N GLU A 350 -2.83 -7.25 -24.35
CA GLU A 350 -2.13 -7.83 -25.49
C GLU A 350 -0.63 -7.55 -25.41
N LYS A 351 -0.25 -6.30 -25.10
CA LYS A 351 1.14 -5.91 -24.88
C LYS A 351 1.77 -6.76 -23.77
N ILE A 352 1.16 -6.83 -22.59
CA ILE A 352 1.63 -7.64 -21.46
C ILE A 352 1.73 -9.13 -21.82
N ALA A 353 0.76 -9.65 -22.59
CA ALA A 353 0.77 -11.05 -23.03
C ALA A 353 1.90 -11.35 -24.02
N SER A 354 2.35 -10.35 -24.78
CA SER A 354 3.41 -10.48 -25.79
C SER A 354 4.83 -10.23 -25.28
N LEU A 355 4.99 -9.71 -24.06
CA LEU A 355 6.30 -9.41 -23.47
C LEU A 355 7.20 -10.65 -23.41
N ARG A 356 8.45 -10.51 -23.83
CA ARG A 356 9.51 -11.47 -23.50
C ARG A 356 10.04 -11.23 -22.10
N ALA A 357 10.64 -12.24 -21.48
CA ALA A 357 11.13 -12.14 -20.10
C ALA A 357 12.20 -11.05 -19.91
N ASP A 358 13.03 -10.80 -20.92
CA ASP A 358 14.05 -9.74 -20.97
C ASP A 358 13.46 -8.32 -21.11
N GLU A 359 12.21 -8.19 -21.57
CA GLU A 359 11.54 -6.89 -21.74
C GLU A 359 10.76 -6.45 -20.50
N VAL A 360 10.51 -7.37 -19.57
CA VAL A 360 9.66 -7.13 -18.39
C VAL A 360 10.22 -6.02 -17.52
N ALA A 361 11.53 -6.04 -17.23
CA ALA A 361 12.16 -5.05 -16.36
C ALA A 361 11.98 -3.62 -16.90
N GLY A 362 12.42 -3.39 -18.14
CA GLY A 362 12.33 -2.06 -18.77
C GLY A 362 10.89 -1.58 -18.94
N THR A 363 9.96 -2.50 -19.23
CA THR A 363 8.53 -2.14 -19.32
C THR A 363 7.98 -1.71 -17.96
N ILE A 364 8.33 -2.42 -16.87
CA ILE A 364 7.89 -2.06 -15.52
C ILE A 364 8.51 -0.72 -15.09
N GLU A 365 9.81 -0.50 -15.33
CA GLU A 365 10.47 0.77 -15.00
C GLU A 365 9.86 1.94 -15.75
N GLU A 366 9.54 1.77 -17.03
CA GLU A 366 8.91 2.80 -17.84
C GLU A 366 7.48 3.11 -17.37
N LEU A 367 6.68 2.08 -17.04
CA LEU A 367 5.35 2.25 -16.47
C LEU A 367 5.40 2.94 -15.11
N ASN A 368 6.34 2.53 -14.24
CA ASN A 368 6.57 3.17 -12.95
C ASN A 368 6.93 4.64 -13.16
N PHE A 369 7.91 4.94 -14.01
CA PHE A 369 8.34 6.32 -14.27
C PHE A 369 7.18 7.19 -14.77
N PHE A 370 6.45 6.79 -15.80
CA PHE A 370 5.40 7.65 -16.35
C PHE A 370 4.16 7.72 -15.47
N GLY A 371 3.68 6.59 -14.96
CA GLY A 371 2.43 6.52 -14.19
C GLY A 371 2.62 6.89 -12.72
N GLY A 372 3.66 6.37 -12.09
CA GLY A 372 3.92 6.52 -10.66
C GLY A 372 4.72 7.76 -10.27
N TYR A 373 5.46 8.38 -11.20
CA TYR A 373 6.33 9.53 -10.90
C TYR A 373 5.94 10.76 -11.72
N TYR A 374 6.14 10.70 -13.04
CA TYR A 374 5.99 11.87 -13.91
C TYR A 374 4.55 12.40 -13.93
N ALA A 375 3.56 11.51 -13.97
CA ALA A 375 2.15 11.90 -13.95
C ALA A 375 1.60 12.24 -12.55
N HIS A 376 2.24 11.74 -11.49
CA HIS A 376 1.64 11.61 -10.17
C HIS A 376 1.33 12.97 -9.53
N GLY A 377 2.32 13.82 -9.31
CA GLY A 377 2.11 15.10 -8.63
C GLY A 377 1.21 16.07 -9.41
N THR A 378 1.20 16.04 -10.74
CA THR A 378 0.24 16.83 -11.54
C THR A 378 -1.20 16.36 -11.32
N HIS A 379 -1.41 15.04 -11.23
CA HIS A 379 -2.72 14.45 -10.92
C HIS A 379 -3.21 14.89 -9.53
N VAL A 380 -2.32 14.80 -8.55
CA VAL A 380 -2.53 15.28 -7.17
C VAL A 380 -2.86 16.78 -7.16
N ALA A 381 -2.10 17.62 -7.86
CA ALA A 381 -2.32 19.06 -7.98
C ALA A 381 -3.71 19.39 -8.55
N GLY A 382 -4.14 18.65 -9.58
CA GLY A 382 -5.47 18.83 -10.17
C GLY A 382 -6.62 18.48 -9.22
N ILE A 383 -6.44 17.49 -8.33
CA ILE A 383 -7.42 17.19 -7.28
C ILE A 383 -7.42 18.33 -6.24
N ALA A 384 -6.24 18.78 -5.81
CA ALA A 384 -6.09 19.85 -4.83
C ALA A 384 -6.71 21.18 -5.31
N ALA A 385 -6.62 21.51 -6.61
CA ALA A 385 -7.11 22.76 -7.17
C ALA A 385 -8.60 22.75 -7.58
N ARG A 386 -9.24 21.58 -7.65
CA ARG A 386 -10.59 21.40 -8.21
C ARG A 386 -11.63 22.32 -7.55
N GLY A 387 -12.25 23.19 -8.35
CA GLY A 387 -13.32 24.09 -7.90
C GLY A 387 -12.88 25.09 -6.83
N ASN A 388 -11.59 25.43 -6.75
CA ASN A 388 -11.05 26.39 -5.78
C ASN A 388 -10.24 27.51 -6.48
N PRO A 389 -10.86 28.61 -6.92
CA PRO A 389 -10.15 29.73 -7.55
C PRO A 389 -9.21 30.49 -6.60
N ALA A 390 -9.32 30.28 -5.28
CA ALA A 390 -8.48 30.95 -4.29
C ALA A 390 -7.15 30.22 -4.04
N ILE A 391 -6.99 28.98 -4.51
CA ILE A 391 -5.74 28.24 -4.32
C ILE A 391 -4.58 28.88 -5.08
N ARG A 392 -3.39 28.85 -4.49
CA ARG A 392 -2.11 29.21 -5.11
C ARG A 392 -1.16 28.03 -4.94
N LEU A 393 -1.09 27.20 -5.96
CA LEU A 393 -0.29 25.98 -6.02
C LEU A 393 1.19 26.31 -6.15
N ALA A 394 2.00 25.73 -5.28
CA ALA A 394 3.45 25.70 -5.36
C ALA A 394 3.94 24.26 -5.52
N VAL A 395 5.11 24.11 -6.15
CA VAL A 395 5.80 22.82 -6.27
C VAL A 395 6.78 22.64 -5.11
N ALA A 396 6.74 21.47 -4.48
CA ALA A 396 7.82 20.98 -3.62
C ALA A 396 8.29 19.64 -4.18
N ARG A 397 9.09 19.69 -5.24
CA ARG A 397 9.50 18.50 -6.00
C ARG A 397 10.61 17.75 -5.28
N GLN A 398 10.38 16.48 -4.99
CA GLN A 398 11.43 15.53 -4.60
C GLN A 398 11.38 14.32 -5.52
N ASN A 399 12.52 13.88 -6.02
CA ASN A 399 12.57 12.74 -6.94
C ASN A 399 12.90 11.47 -6.15
N TRP A 400 12.11 10.41 -6.33
CA TRP A 400 12.48 9.08 -5.85
C TRP A 400 13.16 8.26 -6.94
N ASP A 401 13.76 7.14 -6.53
CA ASP A 401 14.37 6.19 -7.45
C ASP A 401 13.33 5.24 -8.04
N TRP A 402 13.06 5.36 -9.34
CA TRP A 402 12.11 4.50 -10.06
C TRP A 402 12.75 3.24 -10.65
N HIS A 403 14.07 3.07 -10.52
CA HIS A 403 14.77 1.90 -11.03
C HIS A 403 14.47 0.67 -10.18
N THR A 404 14.50 -0.50 -10.81
CA THR A 404 14.27 -1.79 -10.15
C THR A 404 15.23 -2.03 -8.98
N VAL A 405 16.51 -1.70 -9.20
CA VAL A 405 17.53 -1.74 -8.16
C VAL A 405 17.81 -0.29 -7.78
N PRO A 406 17.27 0.19 -6.65
CA PRO A 406 17.49 1.56 -6.23
C PRO A 406 18.94 1.79 -5.84
N ALA A 407 19.41 3.03 -5.87
CA ALA A 407 20.74 3.39 -5.39
C ALA A 407 20.90 3.05 -3.89
N VAL A 408 22.05 2.46 -3.54
CA VAL A 408 22.39 2.07 -2.16
C VAL A 408 22.11 3.23 -1.20
N PRO A 409 21.28 3.05 -0.17
CA PRO A 409 21.04 4.09 0.81
C PRO A 409 22.31 4.31 1.63
N THR A 410 22.76 5.56 1.72
CA THR A 410 23.96 5.95 2.48
C THR A 410 23.58 6.99 3.52
N GLU A 411 24.26 6.98 4.66
CA GLU A 411 24.04 7.97 5.71
C GLU A 411 24.19 9.40 5.18
N ALA A 412 25.20 9.65 4.34
CA ALA A 412 25.41 10.96 3.71
C ALA A 412 24.19 11.41 2.88
N ARG A 413 23.60 10.52 2.07
CA ARG A 413 22.38 10.82 1.31
C ARG A 413 21.20 11.09 2.23
N ILE A 414 20.99 10.28 3.25
CA ILE A 414 19.85 10.44 4.18
C ILE A 414 19.99 11.70 5.04
N ARG A 415 21.20 12.12 5.39
CA ARG A 415 21.43 13.42 6.04
C ARG A 415 21.14 14.59 5.11
N ARG A 416 21.43 14.47 3.81
CA ARG A 416 21.01 15.47 2.81
C ARG A 416 19.48 15.51 2.67
N GLN A 417 18.82 14.36 2.62
CA GLN A 417 17.36 14.25 2.64
C GLN A 417 16.75 14.96 3.85
N ALA A 418 17.24 14.69 5.06
CA ALA A 418 16.81 15.40 6.27
C ALA A 418 17.03 16.93 6.18
N SER A 419 18.17 17.36 5.62
CA SER A 419 18.45 18.79 5.38
C SER A 419 17.50 19.41 4.34
N ALA A 420 17.12 18.64 3.31
CA ALA A 420 16.16 19.07 2.31
C ALA A 420 14.76 19.22 2.92
N TYR A 421 14.33 18.33 3.82
CA TYR A 421 13.08 18.49 4.57
C TYR A 421 13.05 19.79 5.36
N ALA A 422 14.13 20.10 6.10
CA ALA A 422 14.25 21.36 6.81
C ALA A 422 14.16 22.57 5.86
N THR A 423 14.76 22.47 4.68
CA THR A 423 14.71 23.52 3.64
C THR A 423 13.29 23.70 3.10
N PHE A 424 12.60 22.61 2.74
CA PHE A 424 11.20 22.64 2.29
C PHE A 424 10.31 23.28 3.34
N VAL A 425 10.37 22.80 4.58
CA VAL A 425 9.47 23.26 5.62
C VAL A 425 9.76 24.69 6.05
N GLN A 426 11.03 25.09 6.09
CA GLN A 426 11.39 26.50 6.30
C GLN A 426 10.81 27.39 5.19
N TRP A 427 10.93 26.97 3.92
CA TRP A 427 10.36 27.71 2.79
C TRP A 427 8.82 27.77 2.87
N PHE A 428 8.15 26.69 3.29
CA PHE A 428 6.71 26.68 3.52
C PHE A 428 6.29 27.75 4.52
N ARG A 429 7.03 27.90 5.63
CA ARG A 429 6.77 28.94 6.64
C ARG A 429 7.01 30.34 6.10
N ASP A 430 8.18 30.56 5.50
CA ASP A 430 8.58 31.87 5.00
C ASP A 430 7.67 32.38 3.89
N ARG A 431 7.13 31.48 3.07
CA ARG A 431 6.16 31.79 2.00
C ARG A 431 4.71 31.59 2.41
N LYS A 432 4.46 31.34 3.70
CA LYS A 432 3.13 31.23 4.30
C LYS A 432 2.24 30.21 3.57
N MET A 433 2.84 29.09 3.14
CA MET A 433 2.07 27.92 2.72
C MET A 433 1.15 27.54 3.88
N ARG A 434 -0.13 27.36 3.58
CA ARG A 434 -1.14 27.06 4.60
C ARG A 434 -1.46 25.59 4.67
N VAL A 435 -1.37 24.91 3.53
CA VAL A 435 -1.62 23.47 3.41
C VAL A 435 -0.54 22.84 2.54
N VAL A 436 -0.05 21.67 2.93
CA VAL A 436 0.94 20.90 2.17
C VAL A 436 0.40 19.50 1.96
N ASN A 437 0.33 19.06 0.70
CA ASN A 437 0.03 17.68 0.33
C ASN A 437 1.29 16.83 0.42
N MET A 438 1.22 15.64 1.03
CA MET A 438 2.28 14.63 1.03
C MET A 438 1.68 13.29 0.59
N SER A 439 1.70 13.04 -0.72
CA SER A 439 1.18 11.81 -1.35
C SER A 439 2.27 10.76 -1.56
N TRP A 440 3.17 10.63 -0.59
CA TRP A 440 4.31 9.72 -0.57
C TRP A 440 4.50 9.16 0.83
N GLY A 441 5.23 8.06 0.96
CA GLY A 441 5.60 7.51 2.25
C GLY A 441 6.68 6.46 2.15
N GLN A 442 7.38 6.22 3.25
CA GLN A 442 8.40 5.19 3.35
C GLN A 442 8.54 4.69 4.79
N GLY A 443 8.99 3.45 4.93
CA GLY A 443 9.25 2.80 6.21
C GLY A 443 10.62 2.12 6.23
N PRO A 444 11.03 1.56 7.37
CA PRO A 444 12.32 0.87 7.54
C PRO A 444 12.50 -0.30 6.54
N ALA A 445 11.41 -0.98 6.18
CA ALA A 445 11.43 -2.08 5.21
C ALA A 445 11.94 -1.65 3.82
N ALA A 446 11.69 -0.39 3.39
CA ALA A 446 12.19 0.13 2.12
C ALA A 446 13.73 0.22 2.11
N TYR A 447 14.34 0.58 3.25
CA TYR A 447 15.80 0.61 3.40
C TYR A 447 16.39 -0.79 3.41
N GLU A 448 15.78 -1.74 4.12
CA GLU A 448 16.21 -3.16 4.12
C GLU A 448 16.17 -3.73 2.69
N ALA A 449 15.07 -3.47 1.96
CA ALA A 449 14.91 -3.91 0.58
C ALA A 449 15.96 -3.29 -0.36
N ALA A 450 16.23 -1.98 -0.23
CA ALA A 450 17.26 -1.31 -1.03
C ALA A 450 18.68 -1.83 -0.74
N LEU A 451 19.01 -2.10 0.53
CA LEU A 451 20.28 -2.72 0.91
C LEU A 451 20.41 -4.12 0.31
N GLU A 452 19.37 -4.95 0.43
CA GLU A 452 19.36 -6.30 -0.11
C GLU A 452 19.46 -6.32 -1.65
N ALA A 453 18.70 -5.46 -2.32
CA ALA A 453 18.74 -5.30 -3.77
C ALA A 453 20.13 -4.88 -4.28
N ASN A 454 21.00 -4.36 -3.42
CA ASN A 454 22.39 -4.02 -3.74
C ASN A 454 23.43 -4.96 -3.13
N GLY A 455 23.00 -6.02 -2.43
CA GLY A 455 23.91 -6.90 -1.69
C GLY A 455 24.72 -6.19 -0.60
N ALA A 456 24.20 -5.08 -0.07
CA ALA A 456 24.82 -4.34 1.02
C ALA A 456 24.44 -4.98 2.37
N GLY A 457 25.37 -4.94 3.33
CA GLY A 457 25.26 -5.60 4.63
C GLY A 457 25.71 -7.07 4.60
N LYS A 458 26.23 -7.56 5.72
CA LYS A 458 26.81 -8.92 5.86
C LYS A 458 25.76 -10.02 5.79
N ASP A 459 24.61 -9.79 6.42
CA ASP A 459 23.47 -10.70 6.47
C ASP A 459 22.17 -9.90 6.73
N ALA A 460 21.04 -10.59 6.87
CA ALA A 460 19.75 -9.93 7.08
C ALA A 460 19.65 -9.16 8.41
N ASN A 461 20.35 -9.56 9.47
CA ASN A 461 20.37 -8.82 10.74
C ASN A 461 21.24 -7.56 10.65
N ASP A 462 22.37 -7.64 9.94
CA ASP A 462 23.20 -6.48 9.64
C ASP A 462 22.44 -5.46 8.77
N ARG A 463 21.72 -5.93 7.74
CA ARG A 463 20.84 -5.07 6.91
C ARG A 463 19.77 -4.38 7.74
N LYS A 464 19.07 -5.12 8.62
CA LYS A 464 18.11 -4.57 9.58
C LYS A 464 18.76 -3.47 10.43
N SER A 465 19.92 -3.72 11.02
CA SER A 465 20.63 -2.72 11.83
C SER A 465 20.97 -1.45 11.04
N ILE A 466 21.52 -1.59 9.82
CA ILE A 466 21.84 -0.44 8.96
C ILE A 466 20.56 0.31 8.58
N ALA A 467 19.52 -0.40 8.15
CA ALA A 467 18.23 0.19 7.79
C ALA A 467 17.62 0.99 8.94
N ARG A 468 17.65 0.48 10.17
CA ARG A 468 17.18 1.20 11.36
C ARG A 468 17.98 2.47 11.63
N GLN A 469 19.30 2.42 11.48
CA GLN A 469 20.15 3.61 11.66
C GLN A 469 19.83 4.69 10.62
N LEU A 470 19.72 4.30 9.34
CA LEU A 470 19.39 5.22 8.25
C LEU A 470 17.97 5.79 8.40
N PHE A 471 16.99 4.94 8.65
CA PHE A 471 15.61 5.35 8.83
C PHE A 471 15.42 6.26 10.05
N ALA A 472 16.17 6.05 11.14
CA ALA A 472 16.12 6.94 12.30
C ALA A 472 16.52 8.38 11.96
N ILE A 473 17.51 8.57 11.07
CA ILE A 473 17.93 9.90 10.60
C ILE A 473 16.83 10.55 9.75
N ASP A 474 16.29 9.80 8.79
CA ASP A 474 15.20 10.26 7.91
C ASP A 474 13.95 10.64 8.72
N ARG A 475 13.49 9.74 9.59
CA ARG A 475 12.35 9.94 10.48
C ARG A 475 12.54 11.14 11.40
N ALA A 476 13.72 11.28 12.02
CA ALA A 476 14.00 12.41 12.90
C ALA A 476 14.01 13.73 12.11
N GLY A 477 14.66 13.76 10.94
CA GLY A 477 14.71 14.94 10.09
C GLY A 477 13.34 15.41 9.63
N LEU A 478 12.48 14.49 9.18
CA LEU A 478 11.13 14.85 8.77
C LEU A 478 10.28 15.32 9.97
N LEU A 479 10.33 14.59 11.09
CA LEU A 479 9.57 14.95 12.29
C LEU A 479 9.96 16.34 12.81
N GLU A 480 11.26 16.64 12.91
CA GLU A 480 11.76 17.94 13.35
C GLU A 480 11.31 19.05 12.39
N ALA A 481 11.42 18.82 11.08
CA ALA A 481 10.97 19.78 10.07
C ALA A 481 9.46 20.09 10.23
N LEU A 482 8.60 19.06 10.26
CA LEU A 482 7.15 19.23 10.40
C LEU A 482 6.75 19.93 11.72
N GLN A 483 7.44 19.63 12.82
CA GLN A 483 7.25 20.30 14.12
C GLN A 483 7.68 21.76 14.11
N GLY A 484 8.66 22.11 13.28
CA GLY A 484 9.14 23.49 13.11
C GLY A 484 8.15 24.43 12.43
N ALA A 485 7.05 23.91 11.86
CA ALA A 485 6.03 24.67 11.14
C ALA A 485 4.60 24.44 11.68
N PRO A 486 4.31 24.73 12.96
CA PRO A 486 2.99 24.51 13.55
C PRO A 486 1.85 25.31 12.88
N GLU A 487 2.17 26.33 12.10
CA GLU A 487 1.25 27.16 11.32
C GLU A 487 0.84 26.55 9.97
N VAL A 488 1.54 25.50 9.52
CA VAL A 488 1.30 24.79 8.25
C VAL A 488 0.51 23.51 8.51
N LEU A 489 -0.60 23.31 7.79
CA LEU A 489 -1.35 22.05 7.81
C LEU A 489 -0.71 21.05 6.83
N PHE A 490 -0.24 19.93 7.33
CA PHE A 490 0.26 18.82 6.54
C PHE A 490 -0.83 17.75 6.35
N VAL A 491 -1.00 17.27 5.12
CA VAL A 491 -1.99 16.23 4.77
C VAL A 491 -1.24 15.06 4.13
N ALA A 492 -1.26 13.91 4.81
CA ALA A 492 -0.52 12.72 4.39
C ALA A 492 -1.45 11.65 3.81
N ALA A 493 -1.00 10.95 2.76
CA ALA A 493 -1.60 9.70 2.33
C ALA A 493 -1.34 8.60 3.38
N ALA A 494 -2.31 7.70 3.61
CA ALA A 494 -2.17 6.62 4.60
C ALA A 494 -1.30 5.45 4.17
N GLY A 495 -1.12 5.23 2.86
CA GLY A 495 -0.46 4.05 2.30
C GLY A 495 -1.43 3.13 1.55
N ASN A 496 -0.87 2.28 0.67
CA ASN A 496 -1.62 1.43 -0.26
C ASN A 496 -1.33 -0.07 -0.05
N SER A 497 -0.98 -0.47 1.17
CA SER A 497 -0.46 -1.82 1.47
C SER A 497 -1.40 -2.67 2.34
N ASN A 498 -2.58 -2.17 2.73
CA ASN A 498 -3.53 -2.88 3.60
C ASN A 498 -2.90 -3.35 4.94
N ASP A 499 -2.13 -2.48 5.54
CA ASP A 499 -1.36 -2.67 6.77
C ASP A 499 -1.53 -1.50 7.75
N ASP A 500 -1.02 -1.67 8.97
CA ASP A 500 -1.00 -0.61 9.98
C ASP A 500 0.25 0.27 9.81
N ALA A 501 0.05 1.50 9.37
CA ALA A 501 1.13 2.46 9.15
C ALA A 501 1.96 2.73 10.44
N GLY A 502 1.35 2.61 11.61
CA GLY A 502 2.03 2.76 12.90
C GLY A 502 2.88 1.52 13.26
N PHE A 503 2.42 0.32 12.92
CA PHE A 503 3.17 -0.92 13.12
C PHE A 503 4.41 -0.99 12.21
N ASN A 504 4.27 -0.52 10.97
CA ASN A 504 5.37 -0.41 10.01
C ASN A 504 6.26 0.81 10.22
N GLU A 505 5.84 1.75 11.07
CA GLU A 505 6.48 3.05 11.28
C GLU A 505 6.55 3.94 10.01
N ASP A 506 5.65 3.73 9.04
CA ASP A 506 5.65 4.47 7.76
C ASP A 506 5.55 5.98 7.98
N ILE A 507 6.47 6.77 7.45
CA ILE A 507 6.42 8.24 7.54
C ILE A 507 5.95 8.84 6.22
N PRO A 508 5.18 9.94 6.24
CA PRO A 508 4.71 10.69 7.41
C PRO A 508 3.48 10.07 8.11
N SER A 509 2.86 9.04 7.52
CA SER A 509 1.57 8.48 7.95
C SER A 509 1.50 8.01 9.41
N SER A 510 2.62 7.61 10.02
CA SER A 510 2.73 7.13 11.41
C SER A 510 2.96 8.25 12.43
N PHE A 511 3.15 9.49 12.00
CA PHE A 511 3.32 10.61 12.92
C PHE A 511 1.99 11.09 13.49
N GLU A 512 2.01 11.48 14.77
CA GLU A 512 0.91 12.15 15.46
C GLU A 512 1.35 13.59 15.77
N LEU A 513 0.91 14.54 14.95
CA LEU A 513 1.19 15.96 15.15
C LEU A 513 -0.13 16.76 15.11
N PRO A 514 -0.27 17.84 15.91
CA PRO A 514 -1.49 18.66 15.91
C PRO A 514 -1.83 19.30 14.55
N ASN A 515 -0.83 19.47 13.69
CA ASN A 515 -0.92 20.07 12.37
C ASN A 515 -0.78 19.04 11.23
N LEU A 516 -0.94 17.74 11.50
CA LEU A 516 -0.91 16.67 10.51
C LEU A 516 -2.22 15.89 10.51
N ILE A 517 -2.75 15.57 9.31
CA ILE A 517 -3.87 14.64 9.14
C ILE A 517 -3.53 13.58 8.10
N THR A 518 -3.65 12.31 8.47
CA THR A 518 -3.44 11.16 7.58
C THR A 518 -4.78 10.67 7.01
N VAL A 519 -4.81 10.44 5.70
CA VAL A 519 -6.02 10.23 4.90
C VAL A 519 -6.02 8.86 4.25
N GLY A 520 -7.02 8.04 4.56
CA GLY A 520 -7.28 6.77 3.88
C GLY A 520 -8.15 6.93 2.63
N ALA A 521 -8.24 5.86 1.83
CA ALA A 521 -9.00 5.85 0.58
C ALA A 521 -10.31 5.07 0.70
N VAL A 522 -11.37 5.66 0.15
CA VAL A 522 -12.66 5.01 -0.13
C VAL A 522 -13.05 5.20 -1.60
N ASP A 523 -14.01 4.41 -2.08
CA ASP A 523 -14.55 4.51 -3.43
C ASP A 523 -15.70 5.53 -3.59
N GLN A 524 -16.38 5.51 -4.74
CA GLN A 524 -17.51 6.43 -5.00
C GLN A 524 -18.70 6.26 -4.04
N ALA A 525 -18.90 5.08 -3.43
CA ALA A 525 -19.96 4.83 -2.45
C ALA A 525 -19.52 5.09 -1.01
N GLY A 526 -18.21 5.29 -0.78
CA GLY A 526 -17.64 5.46 0.55
C GLY A 526 -17.18 4.17 1.20
N ASP A 527 -17.07 3.06 0.44
CA ASP A 527 -16.52 1.81 0.93
C ASP A 527 -14.98 1.91 0.96
N ALA A 528 -14.34 1.43 2.03
CA ALA A 528 -12.89 1.45 2.16
C ALA A 528 -12.23 0.55 1.11
N THR A 529 -11.21 1.06 0.42
CA THR A 529 -10.57 0.31 -0.66
C THR A 529 -9.77 -0.88 -0.16
N SER A 530 -9.60 -1.90 -1.00
CA SER A 530 -8.81 -3.09 -0.67
C SER A 530 -7.36 -2.75 -0.28
N PHE A 531 -6.78 -1.71 -0.87
CA PHE A 531 -5.40 -1.29 -0.64
C PHE A 531 -5.21 -0.29 0.50
N THR A 532 -6.23 0.45 0.96
CA THR A 532 -5.99 1.51 1.97
C THR A 532 -5.36 0.92 3.22
N SER A 533 -4.19 1.47 3.59
CA SER A 533 -3.56 1.24 4.90
C SER A 533 -4.37 1.92 5.99
N TYR A 534 -4.20 1.45 7.22
CA TYR A 534 -4.94 1.83 8.41
C TYR A 534 -3.99 2.09 9.58
N GLY A 535 -4.54 2.27 10.77
CA GLY A 535 -3.79 2.53 11.99
C GLY A 535 -4.37 3.72 12.76
N ARG A 536 -3.86 3.96 13.97
CA ARG A 536 -4.38 5.00 14.88
C ARG A 536 -4.27 6.42 14.32
N THR A 537 -3.35 6.63 13.37
CA THR A 537 -3.03 7.94 12.81
C THR A 537 -3.93 8.31 11.63
N VAL A 538 -4.59 7.33 11.01
CA VAL A 538 -5.55 7.59 9.95
C VAL A 538 -6.82 8.16 10.58
N ARG A 539 -7.19 9.39 10.21
CA ARG A 539 -8.28 10.12 10.89
C ARG A 539 -9.54 10.28 10.06
N ILE A 540 -9.42 10.15 8.73
CA ILE A 540 -10.52 10.40 7.80
C ILE A 540 -10.33 9.61 6.50
N TYR A 541 -11.45 9.28 5.86
CA TYR A 541 -11.46 8.76 4.49
C TYR A 541 -11.85 9.83 3.46
N ALA A 542 -11.24 9.78 2.28
CA ALA A 542 -11.63 10.56 1.12
C ALA A 542 -11.60 9.72 -0.16
N ASN A 543 -12.16 10.24 -1.26
CA ASN A 543 -12.20 9.53 -2.54
C ASN A 543 -10.78 9.24 -3.02
N GLY A 544 -10.42 7.96 -3.10
CA GLY A 544 -9.12 7.49 -3.54
C GLY A 544 -9.18 6.39 -4.59
N TYR A 545 -10.35 6.08 -5.14
CA TYR A 545 -10.50 5.05 -6.16
C TYR A 545 -11.02 5.67 -7.45
N GLN A 546 -10.26 5.53 -8.55
CA GLN A 546 -10.64 5.99 -9.89
C GLN A 546 -10.96 7.50 -9.97
N VAL A 547 -10.17 8.29 -9.25
CA VAL A 547 -10.33 9.74 -9.15
C VAL A 547 -9.85 10.39 -10.44
N SER A 548 -10.73 11.12 -11.13
CA SER A 548 -10.37 11.83 -12.36
C SER A 548 -9.59 13.12 -12.06
N SER A 549 -8.42 13.27 -12.67
CA SER A 549 -7.63 14.51 -12.65
C SER A 549 -6.84 14.67 -13.95
N VAL A 550 -6.04 15.73 -14.04
CA VAL A 550 -5.13 15.99 -15.17
C VAL A 550 -3.73 15.46 -14.90
N VAL A 551 -3.03 15.01 -15.93
CA VAL A 551 -1.59 14.66 -15.89
C VAL A 551 -0.80 15.63 -16.78
N PRO A 552 0.55 15.64 -16.78
CA PRO A 552 1.33 16.55 -17.63
C PRO A 552 0.84 16.57 -19.09
N GLY A 553 0.79 17.77 -19.68
CA GLY A 553 0.22 17.96 -21.01
C GLY A 553 -1.32 17.96 -21.07
N GLY A 554 -2.01 17.84 -19.94
CA GLY A 554 -3.45 18.15 -19.81
C GLY A 554 -4.41 16.99 -20.07
N THR A 555 -3.91 15.78 -20.35
CA THR A 555 -4.77 14.59 -20.49
C THR A 555 -5.46 14.29 -19.15
N ARG A 556 -6.73 13.88 -19.18
CA ARG A 556 -7.44 13.47 -17.97
C ARG A 556 -7.40 11.95 -17.81
N LEU A 557 -6.87 11.50 -16.68
CA LEU A 557 -6.80 10.08 -16.30
C LEU A 557 -7.50 9.84 -14.95
N ARG A 558 -7.93 8.61 -14.73
CA ARG A 558 -8.45 8.14 -13.44
C ARG A 558 -7.39 7.31 -12.75
N LEU A 559 -6.93 7.74 -11.58
CA LEU A 559 -5.94 7.01 -10.79
C LEU A 559 -6.54 6.61 -9.43
N SER A 560 -5.96 5.57 -8.83
CA SER A 560 -6.39 5.03 -7.53
C SER A 560 -5.21 5.02 -6.56
N GLY A 561 -5.46 5.40 -5.31
CA GLY A 561 -4.48 5.44 -4.24
C GLY A 561 -4.92 6.38 -3.12
N THR A 562 -4.38 6.18 -1.92
CA THR A 562 -4.46 7.19 -0.85
C THR A 562 -3.81 8.51 -1.26
N SER A 563 -2.88 8.47 -2.22
CA SER A 563 -2.32 9.62 -2.92
C SER A 563 -3.35 10.49 -3.66
N MET A 564 -4.50 9.94 -4.05
CA MET A 564 -5.62 10.70 -4.64
C MET A 564 -6.62 11.15 -3.56
N ALA A 565 -6.68 10.46 -2.43
CA ALA A 565 -7.53 10.82 -1.29
C ALA A 565 -6.97 12.02 -0.51
N ALA A 566 -5.67 12.05 -0.23
CA ALA A 566 -4.99 13.15 0.45
C ALA A 566 -5.24 14.53 -0.19
N PRO A 567 -5.07 14.74 -1.51
CA PRO A 567 -5.30 16.05 -2.12
C PRO A 567 -6.77 16.46 -2.13
N ALA A 568 -7.71 15.53 -1.97
CA ALA A 568 -9.13 15.88 -1.79
C ALA A 568 -9.38 16.56 -0.43
N VAL A 569 -8.64 16.14 0.61
CA VAL A 569 -8.65 16.80 1.93
C VAL A 569 -7.87 18.12 1.88
N VAL A 570 -6.76 18.19 1.15
CA VAL A 570 -6.05 19.46 0.88
C VAL A 570 -6.97 20.48 0.21
N ASN A 571 -7.73 20.05 -0.80
CA ASN A 571 -8.71 20.88 -1.47
C ASN A 571 -9.75 21.43 -0.49
N LEU A 572 -10.29 20.59 0.39
CA LEU A 572 -11.25 21.02 1.41
C LEU A 572 -10.62 22.00 2.42
N ALA A 573 -9.43 21.68 2.94
CA ALA A 573 -8.71 22.56 3.85
C ALA A 573 -8.47 23.95 3.23
N ALA A 574 -8.03 23.99 1.97
CA ALA A 574 -7.81 25.23 1.24
C ALA A 574 -9.12 26.02 1.02
N LYS A 575 -10.25 25.35 0.78
CA LYS A 575 -11.57 26.01 0.67
C LYS A 575 -12.01 26.61 2.00
N ILE A 576 -11.84 25.87 3.10
CA ILE A 576 -12.13 26.36 4.46
C ILE A 576 -11.28 27.60 4.76
N LEU A 577 -9.98 27.55 4.47
CA LEU A 577 -9.06 28.66 4.72
C LEU A 577 -9.29 29.86 3.79
N ALA A 578 -9.85 29.65 2.59
CA ALA A 578 -10.22 30.74 1.70
C ALA A 578 -11.39 31.56 2.26
N VAL A 579 -12.33 30.92 2.94
CA VAL A 579 -13.48 31.59 3.57
C VAL A 579 -13.18 32.06 4.99
N GLU A 580 -12.34 31.32 5.73
CA GLU A 580 -11.99 31.58 7.13
C GLU A 580 -10.46 31.54 7.33
N PRO A 581 -9.74 32.59 6.87
CA PRO A 581 -8.28 32.57 6.78
C PRO A 581 -7.55 32.54 8.14
N LYS A 582 -8.26 32.82 9.24
CA LYS A 582 -7.70 32.91 10.59
C LYS A 582 -7.60 31.55 11.30
N LEU A 583 -8.21 30.50 10.77
CA LEU A 583 -8.15 29.18 11.39
C LEU A 583 -6.73 28.65 11.43
N THR A 584 -6.35 28.08 12.57
CA THR A 584 -5.10 27.34 12.75
C THR A 584 -5.20 25.95 12.12
N PRO A 585 -4.08 25.24 11.88
CA PRO A 585 -4.12 23.86 11.39
C PRO A 585 -4.97 22.91 12.27
N PRO A 586 -4.86 22.88 13.61
CA PRO A 586 -5.71 22.04 14.45
C PRO A 586 -7.20 22.38 14.33
N GLU A 587 -7.56 23.66 14.23
CA GLU A 587 -8.95 24.09 14.05
C GLU A 587 -9.49 23.71 12.68
N THR A 588 -8.65 23.80 11.64
CA THR A 588 -8.98 23.37 10.27
C THR A 588 -9.20 21.86 10.22
N ILE A 589 -8.33 21.06 10.85
CA ILE A 589 -8.51 19.61 11.00
C ILE A 589 -9.82 19.32 11.72
N ARG A 590 -10.08 19.96 12.87
CA ARG A 590 -11.33 19.79 13.61
C ARG A 590 -12.55 20.10 12.74
N ARG A 591 -12.51 21.19 11.97
CA ARG A 591 -13.58 21.55 11.04
C ARG A 591 -13.84 20.49 9.98
N ILE A 592 -12.78 19.89 9.44
CA ILE A 592 -12.88 18.79 8.46
C ILE A 592 -13.53 17.57 9.11
N ILE A 593 -13.08 17.15 10.30
CA ILE A 593 -13.60 15.98 11.01
C ILE A 593 -15.05 16.20 11.47
N ASP A 594 -15.38 17.34 12.07
CA ASP A 594 -16.72 17.64 12.59
C ASP A 594 -17.77 17.72 11.46
N GLY A 595 -17.35 18.11 10.26
CA GLY A 595 -18.20 18.12 9.07
C GLY A 595 -18.18 16.81 8.27
N ALA A 596 -17.39 15.80 8.67
CA ALA A 596 -17.35 14.52 7.96
C ALA A 596 -18.59 13.67 8.26
N THR A 597 -18.94 12.78 7.34
CA THR A 597 -20.13 11.92 7.46
C THR A 597 -19.70 10.46 7.68
N PRO A 598 -20.13 9.80 8.77
CA PRO A 598 -19.97 8.36 8.92
C PRO A 598 -20.69 7.59 7.81
N ILE A 599 -20.09 6.54 7.26
CA ILE A 599 -20.69 5.70 6.21
C ILE A 599 -20.61 4.24 6.65
N GLY A 600 -21.77 3.56 6.69
CA GLY A 600 -21.85 2.15 7.09
C GLY A 600 -21.19 1.88 8.44
N ASP A 601 -20.49 0.74 8.55
CA ASP A 601 -19.68 0.36 9.71
C ASP A 601 -18.23 0.88 9.64
N ALA A 602 -17.94 1.85 8.74
CA ALA A 602 -16.59 2.38 8.61
C ALA A 602 -16.13 2.97 9.96
N LYS A 603 -14.98 2.48 10.45
CA LYS A 603 -14.41 2.91 11.73
C LYS A 603 -14.03 4.40 11.75
N LEU A 604 -13.86 5.01 10.59
CA LEU A 604 -13.50 6.43 10.42
C LEU A 604 -14.55 7.15 9.56
N PRO A 605 -14.79 8.44 9.81
CA PRO A 605 -15.73 9.21 9.03
C PRO A 605 -15.19 9.53 7.63
N THR A 606 -16.09 9.77 6.68
CA THR A 606 -15.76 10.10 5.29
C THR A 606 -15.97 11.58 5.03
N MET A 607 -15.00 12.22 4.37
CA MET A 607 -15.01 13.66 4.06
C MET A 607 -16.33 14.11 3.39
N ASN A 608 -16.81 15.30 3.79
CA ASN A 608 -17.98 15.94 3.19
C ASN A 608 -17.76 17.47 3.12
N GLN A 609 -17.35 17.97 1.94
CA GLN A 609 -16.95 19.37 1.80
C GLN A 609 -18.09 20.34 2.15
N ARG A 610 -19.31 20.05 1.71
CA ARG A 610 -20.50 20.86 1.98
C ARG A 610 -20.73 21.01 3.49
N GLN A 611 -20.76 19.90 4.23
CA GLN A 611 -20.97 19.95 5.68
C GLN A 611 -19.81 20.64 6.41
N SER A 612 -18.56 20.31 6.07
CA SER A 612 -17.38 20.94 6.68
C SER A 612 -17.31 22.46 6.45
N LEU A 613 -17.75 22.97 5.29
CA LEU A 613 -17.81 24.41 5.05
C LEU A 613 -18.92 25.12 5.85
N HIS A 614 -20.03 24.43 6.16
CA HIS A 614 -21.11 24.99 6.97
C HIS A 614 -20.89 24.87 8.49
N ALA A 615 -20.09 23.91 8.96
CA ALA A 615 -20.02 23.53 10.37
C ALA A 615 -19.53 24.61 11.36
N GLY A 616 -18.94 25.72 10.91
CA GLY A 616 -18.52 26.83 11.79
C GLY A 616 -19.06 28.20 11.38
N MET A 617 -20.17 28.24 10.64
CA MET A 617 -20.99 29.45 10.51
C MET A 617 -22.03 29.60 11.65
N LYS A 618 -21.82 28.93 12.79
CA LYS A 618 -22.72 28.99 13.95
C LYS A 618 -22.18 29.88 15.05
#